data_AF-A0A671TK43-F1
#
_entry.id   AF-A0A671TK43-F1
#
_cell.length_a   1.000
_cell.length_b   1.000
_cell.length_c   1.000
_cell.angle_alpha   90.00
_cell.angle_beta   90.00
_cell.angle_gamma   90.00
#
_symmetry.space_group_name_H-M   'P 1'
#
loop_
_entity.id
_entity.type
_entity.pdbx_description
1 polymer ?
#
loop_
_entity_poly.entity_id
_entity_poly.type
_entity_poly.pdbx_seq_one_letter_code
_entity_poly.pdbx_strand_id
1 'polypeptide(L)'
;MLFWNLLKDLGLPGIHKFTAMGLLDNRMIDYFDSKTKKKVPKQTWMKDRLDPEYWVKGTQSRQSKQQWFEVNINILKDRMRQNDSDLHVLQWMHGCEGEVQPDGNMTFYHGMDRYNYDGNDFLSFDFARSVWVAHMPAAEESKRKWNDVPVLNDYTKGYTENECLQWLNKFWSYRMNQLQTASPPEVFVFARDTNVESNIRLTCLATGFYPQDIIMWIKRDGRKLYREDGLESSGVRPNEDDTFQRRDSVEILKKDKSKYTCEVIHEASSVYVTKEWGKNLFLVFTCFSFCF
;
A
#
# COMPACT_ATOMS: atom_id res chain seq x y z
N MET A 1 -2.60 -5.85 -10.91
CA MET A 1 -2.43 -6.71 -9.71
C MET A 1 -1.11 -7.45 -9.80
N LEU A 2 -0.43 -7.65 -8.67
CA LEU A 2 0.82 -8.42 -8.59
C LEU A 2 0.65 -9.59 -7.64
N PHE A 3 1.23 -10.73 -8.01
CA PHE A 3 1.27 -11.95 -7.21
C PHE A 3 2.70 -12.49 -7.19
N TRP A 4 3.12 -12.95 -6.02
CA TRP A 4 4.47 -13.46 -5.79
C TRP A 4 4.37 -14.72 -4.97
N ASN A 5 5.04 -15.78 -5.41
CA ASN A 5 5.11 -17.04 -4.68
C ASN A 5 6.54 -17.56 -4.61
N LEU A 6 7.03 -17.78 -3.41
CA LEU A 6 8.30 -18.43 -3.11
C LEU A 6 8.10 -19.95 -3.03
N LEU A 7 9.10 -20.69 -3.49
CA LEU A 7 9.08 -22.16 -3.41
C LEU A 7 8.97 -22.66 -1.96
N LYS A 8 9.73 -22.02 -1.06
CA LYS A 8 9.77 -22.31 0.38
C LYS A 8 9.56 -21.05 1.21
N ASP A 9 9.02 -21.22 2.41
CA ASP A 9 8.95 -20.14 3.40
C ASP A 9 10.36 -19.90 3.96
N LEU A 10 10.77 -18.63 4.02
CA LEU A 10 12.09 -18.24 4.52
C LEU A 10 12.08 -18.00 6.04
N GLY A 11 10.91 -17.90 6.68
CA GLY A 11 10.81 -17.58 8.11
C GLY A 11 11.31 -16.17 8.46
N LEU A 12 11.48 -15.30 7.46
CA LEU A 12 11.98 -13.94 7.65
C LEU A 12 10.82 -12.97 7.95
N PRO A 13 10.98 -12.03 8.90
CA PRO A 13 9.94 -11.05 9.20
C PRO A 13 9.55 -10.23 7.97
N GLY A 14 8.24 -10.15 7.70
CA GLY A 14 7.69 -9.39 6.58
C GLY A 14 7.80 -10.06 5.21
N ILE A 15 8.45 -11.23 5.11
CA ILE A 15 8.52 -12.01 3.88
C ILE A 15 7.58 -13.21 4.04
N HIS A 16 6.65 -13.35 3.10
CA HIS A 16 5.66 -14.43 3.12
C HIS A 16 5.84 -15.30 1.89
N LYS A 17 5.57 -16.61 2.04
CA LYS A 17 5.65 -17.57 0.94
C LYS A 17 4.79 -17.16 -0.25
N PHE A 18 3.57 -16.65 -0.01
CA PHE A 18 2.73 -16.09 -1.05
C PHE A 18 2.25 -14.70 -0.65
N THR A 19 2.32 -13.76 -1.59
CA THR A 19 1.73 -12.43 -1.45
C THR A 19 0.99 -12.04 -2.70
N ALA A 20 -0.02 -11.20 -2.52
CA ALA A 20 -0.77 -10.64 -3.63
C ALA A 20 -1.21 -9.22 -3.30
N MET A 21 -1.10 -8.30 -4.26
CA MET A 21 -1.40 -6.89 -4.06
C MET A 21 -2.11 -6.27 -5.27
N GLY A 22 -3.02 -5.35 -4.98
CA GLY A 22 -3.61 -4.45 -5.97
C GLY A 22 -2.80 -3.15 -6.01
N LEU A 23 -2.53 -2.64 -7.21
CA LEU A 23 -1.89 -1.33 -7.41
C LEU A 23 -2.82 -0.45 -8.24
N LEU A 24 -2.91 0.83 -7.87
CA LEU A 24 -3.51 1.92 -8.66
C LEU A 24 -2.47 3.04 -8.71
N ASP A 25 -2.00 3.40 -9.91
CA ASP A 25 -0.90 4.38 -10.11
C ASP A 25 0.32 4.12 -9.21
N ASN A 26 0.79 2.87 -9.19
CA ASN A 26 1.89 2.41 -8.35
C ASN A 26 1.66 2.50 -6.83
N ARG A 27 0.44 2.80 -6.38
CA ARG A 27 0.06 2.81 -4.96
C ARG A 27 -0.67 1.53 -4.59
N MET A 28 -0.29 0.91 -3.48
CA MET A 28 -0.94 -0.29 -2.98
C MET A 28 -2.34 0.01 -2.47
N ILE A 29 -3.35 -0.62 -3.07
CA ILE A 29 -4.77 -0.44 -2.71
C ILE A 29 -5.33 -1.60 -1.88
N ASP A 30 -4.77 -2.80 -2.06
CA ASP A 30 -5.07 -3.98 -1.26
C ASP A 30 -3.86 -4.89 -1.12
N TYR A 31 -3.89 -5.76 -0.11
CA TYR A 31 -2.85 -6.72 0.18
C TYR A 31 -3.41 -8.04 0.68
N PHE A 32 -2.69 -9.12 0.43
CA PHE A 32 -2.93 -10.47 0.92
C PHE A 32 -1.58 -11.15 1.15
N ASP A 33 -1.48 -11.96 2.21
CA ASP A 33 -0.31 -12.80 2.49
C ASP A 33 -0.71 -14.21 2.96
N SER A 34 0.20 -15.17 2.80
CA SER A 34 -0.01 -16.58 3.13
C SER A 34 -0.18 -16.88 4.62
N LYS A 35 0.13 -15.94 5.52
CA LYS A 35 0.02 -16.11 6.97
C LYS A 35 -1.36 -15.64 7.47
N THR A 36 -1.73 -14.41 7.14
CA THR A 36 -3.01 -13.80 7.50
C THR A 36 -4.16 -14.36 6.66
N LYS A 37 -3.89 -14.75 5.41
CA LYS A 37 -4.83 -15.35 4.46
C LYS A 37 -6.12 -14.55 4.27
N LYS A 38 -6.04 -13.23 4.36
CA LYS A 38 -7.15 -12.30 4.21
C LYS A 38 -6.77 -11.16 3.28
N LYS A 39 -7.65 -10.82 2.34
CA LYS A 39 -7.49 -9.62 1.51
C LYS A 39 -7.88 -8.41 2.35
N VAL A 40 -6.96 -7.48 2.55
CA VAL A 40 -7.18 -6.29 3.39
C VAL A 40 -7.01 -4.99 2.58
N PRO A 41 -7.81 -3.95 2.85
CA PRO A 41 -7.63 -2.63 2.25
C PRO A 41 -6.31 -2.01 2.69
N LYS A 42 -5.71 -1.24 1.79
CA LYS A 42 -4.53 -0.40 2.06
C LYS A 42 -4.77 1.09 1.83
N GLN A 43 -5.97 1.45 1.41
CA GLN A 43 -6.44 2.82 1.29
C GLN A 43 -7.79 2.94 2.02
N THR A 44 -8.05 4.09 2.64
CA THR A 44 -9.31 4.37 3.35
C THR A 44 -10.54 4.23 2.47
N TRP A 45 -10.53 4.82 1.27
CA TRP A 45 -11.65 4.76 0.35
C TRP A 45 -12.01 3.32 -0.07
N MET A 46 -11.05 2.39 -0.12
CA MET A 46 -11.34 0.99 -0.38
C MET A 46 -12.19 0.41 0.75
N LYS A 47 -11.85 0.71 2.01
CA LYS A 47 -12.58 0.24 3.18
C LYS A 47 -13.99 0.84 3.23
N ASP A 48 -14.12 2.12 2.90
CA ASP A 48 -15.34 2.88 3.14
C ASP A 48 -16.35 2.77 1.98
N ARG A 49 -15.89 2.54 0.74
CA ARG A 49 -16.73 2.57 -0.47
C ARG A 49 -17.02 1.19 -1.08
N LEU A 50 -16.35 0.13 -0.64
CA LEU A 50 -16.54 -1.21 -1.19
C LEU A 50 -17.35 -2.09 -0.23
N ASP A 51 -18.33 -2.79 -0.78
CA ASP A 51 -19.20 -3.67 -0.04
C ASP A 51 -18.42 -4.79 0.66
N PRO A 52 -18.87 -5.27 1.84
CA PRO A 52 -18.25 -6.40 2.52
C PRO A 52 -18.06 -7.64 1.64
N GLU A 53 -18.99 -7.88 0.70
CA GLU A 53 -18.95 -9.01 -0.22
C GLU A 53 -17.74 -8.96 -1.17
N TYR A 54 -17.30 -7.77 -1.60
CA TYR A 54 -16.09 -7.59 -2.40
C TYR A 54 -14.86 -8.18 -1.70
N TRP A 55 -14.76 -7.96 -0.39
CA TRP A 55 -13.64 -8.43 0.43
C TRP A 55 -13.69 -9.94 0.66
N VAL A 56 -14.89 -10.51 0.85
CA VAL A 56 -15.09 -11.95 1.00
C VAL A 56 -14.73 -12.68 -0.29
N LYS A 57 -15.33 -12.29 -1.43
CA LYS A 57 -15.04 -12.85 -2.76
C LYS A 57 -13.58 -12.68 -3.13
N GLY A 58 -13.02 -11.49 -2.87
CA GLY A 58 -11.61 -11.19 -3.09
C GLY A 58 -10.69 -12.09 -2.27
N THR A 59 -11.02 -12.34 -0.99
CA THR A 59 -10.23 -13.24 -0.13
C THR A 59 -10.26 -14.68 -0.64
N GLN A 60 -11.44 -15.20 -1.00
CA GLN A 60 -11.57 -16.55 -1.56
C GLN A 60 -10.80 -16.70 -2.88
N SER A 61 -10.85 -15.68 -3.74
CA SER A 61 -10.08 -15.64 -4.99
C SER A 61 -8.57 -15.68 -4.72
N ARG A 62 -8.05 -14.87 -3.79
CA ARG A 62 -6.61 -14.88 -3.44
C ARG A 62 -6.16 -16.21 -2.81
N GLN A 63 -6.99 -16.84 -1.99
CA GLN A 63 -6.72 -18.18 -1.42
C GLN A 63 -6.66 -19.26 -2.51
N SER A 64 -7.59 -19.22 -3.47
CA SER A 64 -7.58 -20.14 -4.62
C SER A 64 -6.33 -19.94 -5.48
N LYS A 65 -5.92 -18.69 -5.70
CA LYS A 65 -4.66 -18.39 -6.40
C LYS A 65 -3.43 -18.85 -5.62
N GLN A 66 -3.38 -18.68 -4.30
CA GLN A 66 -2.30 -19.21 -3.48
C GLN A 66 -2.10 -20.71 -3.72
N GLN A 67 -3.17 -21.51 -3.66
CA GLN A 67 -3.09 -22.95 -3.92
C GLN A 67 -2.59 -23.25 -5.34
N TRP A 68 -3.09 -22.50 -6.34
CA TRP A 68 -2.62 -22.64 -7.72
C TRP A 68 -1.11 -22.39 -7.83
N PHE A 69 -0.60 -21.35 -7.18
CA PHE A 69 0.83 -21.03 -7.20
C PHE A 69 1.68 -22.08 -6.49
N GLU A 70 1.23 -22.58 -5.33
CA GLU A 70 1.92 -23.63 -4.57
C GLU A 70 2.09 -24.92 -5.39
N VAL A 71 1.10 -25.29 -6.19
CA VAL A 71 1.19 -26.44 -7.11
C VAL A 71 2.09 -26.11 -8.30
N ASN A 72 1.86 -24.99 -8.97
CA ASN A 72 2.53 -24.71 -10.25
C ASN A 72 4.02 -24.40 -10.09
N ILE A 73 4.46 -23.80 -8.98
CA ILE A 73 5.88 -23.54 -8.77
C ILE A 73 6.71 -24.84 -8.68
N ASN A 74 6.13 -25.91 -8.13
CA ASN A 74 6.78 -27.22 -8.06
C ASN A 74 6.86 -27.87 -9.45
N ILE A 75 5.77 -27.81 -10.22
CA ILE A 75 5.76 -28.28 -11.62
C ILE A 75 6.81 -27.55 -12.45
N LEU A 76 6.94 -26.23 -12.29
CA LEU A 76 7.93 -25.43 -13.00
C LEU A 76 9.35 -25.80 -12.57
N LYS A 77 9.63 -25.94 -11.27
CA LYS A 77 10.93 -26.40 -10.75
C LYS A 77 11.36 -27.71 -11.41
N ASP A 78 10.47 -28.70 -11.47
CA ASP A 78 10.75 -30.00 -12.09
C ASP A 78 10.97 -29.87 -13.60
N ARG A 79 10.15 -29.08 -14.30
CA ARG A 79 10.29 -28.81 -15.74
C ARG A 79 11.60 -28.09 -16.07
N MET A 80 12.05 -27.23 -15.17
CA MET A 80 13.33 -26.52 -15.23
C MET A 80 14.52 -27.36 -14.78
N ARG A 81 14.28 -28.59 -14.29
CA ARG A 81 15.30 -29.52 -13.76
C ARG A 81 16.09 -28.92 -12.59
N GLN A 82 15.41 -28.15 -11.75
CA GLN A 82 15.96 -27.51 -10.56
C GLN A 82 15.67 -28.33 -9.29
N ASN A 83 16.33 -28.00 -8.19
CA ASN A 83 16.19 -28.69 -6.90
C ASN A 83 15.71 -27.72 -5.81
N ASP A 84 15.56 -28.21 -4.58
CA ASP A 84 15.07 -27.41 -3.43
C ASP A 84 16.17 -26.64 -2.69
N SER A 85 17.43 -26.77 -3.12
CA SER A 85 18.57 -26.10 -2.50
C SER A 85 18.44 -24.58 -2.66
N ASP A 86 18.13 -24.15 -3.88
CA ASP A 86 17.93 -22.73 -4.21
C ASP A 86 16.51 -22.26 -3.91
N LEU A 87 16.34 -20.94 -3.83
CA LEU A 87 15.04 -20.31 -3.71
C LEU A 87 14.54 -19.93 -5.10
N HIS A 88 13.39 -20.48 -5.47
CA HIS A 88 12.72 -20.12 -6.71
C HIS A 88 11.49 -19.25 -6.45
N VAL A 89 11.19 -18.37 -7.39
CA VAL A 89 10.04 -17.46 -7.32
C VAL A 89 9.22 -17.50 -8.60
N LEU A 90 7.90 -17.64 -8.45
CA LEU A 90 6.93 -17.48 -9.53
C LEU A 90 6.15 -16.20 -9.28
N GLN A 91 6.09 -15.33 -10.28
CA GLN A 91 5.40 -14.05 -10.23
C GLN A 91 4.33 -14.00 -11.32
N TRP A 92 3.25 -13.28 -11.03
CA TRP A 92 2.21 -12.99 -12.02
C TRP A 92 1.79 -11.53 -11.91
N MET A 93 1.87 -10.83 -13.02
CA MET A 93 1.39 -9.47 -13.19
C MET A 93 0.23 -9.49 -14.17
N HIS A 94 -0.94 -9.07 -13.70
CA HIS A 94 -2.13 -9.01 -14.53
C HIS A 94 -2.96 -7.76 -14.22
N GLY A 95 -3.41 -7.06 -15.25
CA GLY A 95 -4.20 -5.83 -15.12
C GLY A 95 -4.30 -5.07 -16.44
N CYS A 96 -4.74 -3.82 -16.34
CA CYS A 96 -4.99 -2.95 -17.46
C CYS A 96 -4.56 -1.52 -17.12
N GLU A 97 -4.27 -0.75 -18.15
CA GLU A 97 -4.04 0.68 -18.12
C GLU A 97 -5.19 1.34 -18.89
N GLY A 98 -5.74 2.39 -18.29
CA GLY A 98 -6.79 3.20 -18.88
C GLY A 98 -6.34 4.65 -18.99
N GLU A 99 -6.80 5.32 -20.03
CA GLU A 99 -6.58 6.75 -20.24
C GLU A 99 -7.87 7.51 -20.03
N VAL A 100 -7.80 8.57 -19.22
CA VAL A 100 -8.92 9.49 -18.99
C VAL A 100 -8.97 10.48 -20.14
N GLN A 101 -10.07 10.47 -20.87
CA GLN A 101 -10.34 11.34 -21.99
C GLN A 101 -10.79 12.73 -21.52
N PRO A 102 -10.76 13.77 -22.37
CA PRO A 102 -11.17 15.12 -22.01
C PRO A 102 -12.61 15.25 -21.49
N ASP A 103 -13.49 14.32 -21.86
CA ASP A 103 -14.87 14.23 -21.37
C ASP A 103 -14.98 13.59 -19.96
N GLY A 104 -13.85 13.17 -19.38
CA GLY A 104 -13.74 12.52 -18.09
C GLY A 104 -13.98 11.01 -18.12
N ASN A 105 -14.28 10.42 -19.28
CA ASN A 105 -14.47 8.99 -19.42
C ASN A 105 -13.13 8.24 -19.51
N MET A 106 -13.06 7.02 -18.98
CA MET A 106 -11.88 6.19 -19.05
C MET A 106 -11.97 5.19 -20.21
N THR A 107 -10.93 5.15 -21.02
CA THR A 107 -10.82 4.27 -22.18
C THR A 107 -9.69 3.27 -21.99
N PHE A 108 -9.85 2.06 -22.52
CA PHE A 108 -8.78 1.05 -22.48
C PHE A 108 -7.59 1.50 -23.31
N TYR A 109 -6.40 1.48 -22.72
CA TYR A 109 -5.15 1.80 -23.39
C TYR A 109 -4.30 0.54 -23.61
N HIS A 110 -4.06 -0.22 -22.55
CA HIS A 110 -3.19 -1.38 -22.60
C HIS A 110 -3.60 -2.47 -21.60
N GLY A 111 -3.37 -3.73 -21.94
CA GLY A 111 -3.58 -4.89 -21.08
C GLY A 111 -2.27 -5.59 -20.80
N MET A 112 -2.10 -6.11 -19.59
CA MET A 112 -0.94 -6.89 -19.20
C MET A 112 -1.38 -8.20 -18.56
N ASP A 113 -0.77 -9.30 -18.99
CA ASP A 113 -0.85 -10.59 -18.33
C ASP A 113 0.47 -11.33 -18.57
N ARG A 114 1.30 -11.41 -17.53
CA ARG A 114 2.68 -11.90 -17.61
C ARG A 114 3.04 -12.73 -16.39
N TYR A 115 3.62 -13.88 -16.65
CA TYR A 115 4.25 -14.74 -15.66
C TYR A 115 5.76 -14.62 -15.77
N ASN A 116 6.42 -14.48 -14.63
CA ASN A 116 7.88 -14.44 -14.52
C ASN A 116 8.34 -15.56 -13.58
N TYR A 117 9.47 -16.17 -13.90
CA TYR A 117 10.09 -17.22 -13.09
C TYR A 117 11.55 -16.85 -12.82
N ASP A 118 11.93 -16.80 -11.55
CA ASP A 118 13.24 -16.34 -11.09
C ASP A 118 13.66 -14.97 -11.69
N GLY A 119 12.68 -14.06 -11.80
CA GLY A 119 12.85 -12.72 -12.35
C GLY A 119 12.91 -12.62 -13.88
N ASN A 120 12.89 -13.74 -14.60
CA ASN A 120 12.90 -13.75 -16.07
C ASN A 120 11.49 -13.90 -16.63
N ASP A 121 11.24 -13.35 -17.82
CA ASP A 121 9.97 -13.54 -18.54
C ASP A 121 9.77 -15.03 -18.87
N PHE A 122 8.63 -15.58 -18.46
CA PHE A 122 8.28 -16.99 -18.67
C PHE A 122 7.18 -17.13 -19.74
N LEU A 123 6.03 -16.50 -19.51
CA LEU A 123 4.85 -16.60 -20.38
C LEU A 123 4.09 -15.26 -20.36
N SER A 124 3.61 -14.78 -21.49
CA SER A 124 2.79 -13.56 -21.56
C SER A 124 1.63 -13.68 -22.54
N PHE A 125 0.57 -12.90 -22.34
CA PHE A 125 -0.54 -12.84 -23.29
C PHE A 125 -0.31 -11.75 -24.35
N ASP A 126 -0.40 -12.13 -25.63
CA ASP A 126 -0.48 -11.21 -26.76
C ASP A 126 -1.95 -10.86 -27.01
N PHE A 127 -2.36 -9.67 -26.56
CA PHE A 127 -3.72 -9.18 -26.68
C PHE A 127 -4.17 -8.92 -28.12
N ALA A 128 -3.24 -8.58 -29.02
CA ALA A 128 -3.56 -8.31 -30.42
C ALA A 128 -3.92 -9.60 -31.16
N ARG A 129 -3.22 -10.69 -30.83
CA ARG A 129 -3.45 -12.01 -31.43
C ARG A 129 -4.33 -12.93 -30.58
N SER A 130 -4.69 -12.53 -29.37
CA SER A 130 -5.44 -13.32 -28.39
C SER A 130 -4.80 -14.68 -28.10
N VAL A 131 -3.48 -14.72 -27.90
CA VAL A 131 -2.73 -15.97 -27.64
C VAL A 131 -1.63 -15.79 -26.61
N TRP A 132 -1.30 -16.86 -25.90
CA TRP A 132 -0.14 -16.92 -25.03
C TRP A 132 1.16 -17.10 -25.83
N VAL A 133 2.20 -16.40 -25.40
CA VAL A 133 3.55 -16.40 -25.94
C VAL A 133 4.50 -16.93 -24.89
N ALA A 134 5.29 -17.94 -25.25
CA ALA A 134 6.34 -18.51 -24.43
C ALA A 134 7.65 -17.78 -24.66
N HIS A 135 8.32 -17.36 -23.59
CA HIS A 135 9.60 -16.65 -23.65
C HIS A 135 10.80 -17.58 -23.38
N MET A 136 10.53 -18.83 -23.03
CA MET A 136 11.55 -19.85 -22.87
C MET A 136 11.01 -21.26 -23.19
N PRO A 137 11.89 -22.23 -23.51
CA PRO A 137 11.46 -23.58 -23.88
C PRO A 137 10.56 -24.27 -22.84
N ALA A 138 10.80 -24.03 -21.55
CA ALA A 138 9.98 -24.59 -20.47
C ALA A 138 8.55 -24.02 -20.42
N ALA A 139 8.27 -22.90 -21.09
CA ALA A 139 6.93 -22.33 -21.17
C ALA A 139 6.11 -22.87 -22.36
N GLU A 140 6.72 -23.52 -23.34
CA GLU A 140 6.04 -24.00 -24.56
C GLU A 140 4.96 -25.05 -24.30
N GLU A 141 5.12 -25.86 -23.24
CA GLU A 141 4.08 -26.81 -22.83
C GLU A 141 2.85 -26.07 -22.27
N SER A 142 3.05 -25.07 -21.42
CA SER A 142 1.97 -24.25 -20.85
C SER A 142 1.25 -23.44 -21.93
N LYS A 143 2.03 -22.81 -22.84
CA LYS A 143 1.50 -22.09 -24.00
C LYS A 143 0.57 -22.95 -24.84
N ARG A 144 1.00 -24.16 -25.21
CA ARG A 144 0.17 -25.10 -26.00
C ARG A 144 -1.12 -25.43 -25.25
N LYS A 145 -1.01 -25.89 -24.00
CA LYS A 145 -2.17 -26.24 -23.17
C LYS A 145 -3.21 -25.13 -23.06
N TRP A 146 -2.79 -23.87 -22.96
CA TRP A 146 -3.72 -22.75 -22.81
C TRP A 146 -4.28 -22.28 -24.15
N ASN A 147 -3.46 -22.22 -25.20
CA ASN A 147 -3.91 -21.84 -26.54
C ASN A 147 -4.79 -22.89 -27.21
N ASP A 148 -4.68 -24.16 -26.81
CA ASP A 148 -5.57 -25.25 -27.28
C ASP A 148 -6.99 -25.12 -26.70
N VAL A 149 -7.23 -24.17 -25.78
CA VAL A 149 -8.54 -23.87 -25.21
C VAL A 149 -8.91 -22.42 -25.51
N PRO A 150 -9.44 -22.11 -26.71
CA PRO A 150 -9.71 -20.73 -27.16
C PRO A 150 -10.56 -19.90 -26.18
N VAL A 151 -11.52 -20.54 -25.52
CA VAL A 151 -12.40 -19.90 -24.51
C VAL A 151 -11.60 -19.28 -23.36
N LEU A 152 -10.46 -19.86 -22.96
CA LEU A 152 -9.62 -19.28 -21.91
C LEU A 152 -8.92 -18.00 -22.40
N ASN A 153 -8.50 -17.96 -23.66
CA ASN A 153 -7.87 -16.77 -24.24
C ASN A 153 -8.89 -15.63 -24.37
N ASP A 154 -10.10 -15.94 -24.84
CA ASP A 154 -11.20 -14.97 -24.92
C ASP A 154 -11.58 -14.44 -23.53
N TYR A 155 -11.59 -15.31 -22.52
CA TYR A 155 -11.82 -14.91 -21.14
C TYR A 155 -10.71 -13.97 -20.62
N THR A 156 -9.43 -14.31 -20.82
CA THR A 156 -8.30 -13.47 -20.41
C THR A 156 -8.37 -12.08 -21.05
N LYS A 157 -8.63 -12.03 -22.36
CA LYS A 157 -8.79 -10.77 -23.10
C LYS A 157 -10.00 -9.99 -22.60
N GLY A 158 -11.16 -10.63 -22.52
CA GLY A 158 -12.42 -10.02 -22.10
C GLY A 158 -12.36 -9.45 -20.69
N TYR A 159 -11.74 -10.17 -19.75
CA TYR A 159 -11.52 -9.67 -18.40
C TYR A 159 -10.62 -8.41 -18.40
N THR A 160 -9.51 -8.44 -19.14
CA THR A 160 -8.53 -7.34 -19.13
C THR A 160 -9.05 -6.09 -19.81
N GLU A 161 -9.74 -6.23 -20.95
CA GLU A 161 -10.25 -5.10 -21.72
C GLU A 161 -11.51 -4.50 -21.10
N ASN A 162 -12.34 -5.31 -20.42
CA ASN A 162 -13.64 -4.86 -19.90
C ASN A 162 -13.68 -4.81 -18.38
N GLU A 163 -13.62 -5.97 -17.69
CA GLU A 163 -13.81 -6.02 -16.24
C GLU A 163 -12.75 -5.24 -15.48
N CYS A 164 -11.48 -5.37 -15.90
CA CYS A 164 -10.40 -4.60 -15.31
C CYS A 164 -10.61 -3.10 -15.50
N LEU A 165 -11.03 -2.65 -16.68
CA LEU A 165 -11.30 -1.24 -16.94
C LEU A 165 -12.47 -0.72 -16.09
N GLN A 166 -13.53 -1.51 -15.92
CA GLN A 166 -14.66 -1.16 -15.04
C GLN A 166 -14.20 -0.97 -13.59
N TRP A 167 -13.36 -1.88 -13.07
CA TRP A 167 -12.77 -1.75 -11.74
C TRP A 167 -11.82 -0.56 -11.64
N LEU A 168 -11.00 -0.33 -12.66
CA LEU A 168 -10.06 0.79 -12.73
C LEU A 168 -10.81 2.12 -12.66
N ASN A 169 -11.86 2.28 -13.46
CA ASN A 169 -12.71 3.48 -13.45
C ASN A 169 -13.37 3.70 -12.08
N LYS A 170 -13.89 2.61 -11.47
CA LYS A 170 -14.50 2.67 -10.13
C LYS A 170 -13.49 3.12 -9.07
N PHE A 171 -12.31 2.50 -9.00
CA PHE A 171 -11.26 2.85 -8.04
C PHE A 171 -10.72 4.25 -8.26
N TRP A 172 -10.52 4.65 -9.52
CA TRP A 172 -10.13 6.00 -9.89
C TRP A 172 -11.13 7.03 -9.37
N SER A 173 -12.44 6.80 -9.60
CA SER A 173 -13.50 7.71 -9.14
C SER A 173 -13.50 7.89 -7.61
N TYR A 174 -13.29 6.81 -6.85
CA TYR A 174 -13.24 6.86 -5.38
C TYR A 174 -12.02 7.62 -4.88
N ARG A 175 -10.86 7.40 -5.52
CA ARG A 175 -9.65 8.15 -5.23
C ARG A 175 -9.84 9.64 -5.53
N MET A 176 -10.38 9.99 -6.70
CA MET A 176 -10.58 11.40 -7.08
C MET A 176 -11.58 12.10 -6.17
N ASN A 177 -12.67 11.42 -5.77
CA ASN A 177 -13.61 11.97 -4.80
C ASN A 177 -12.93 12.24 -3.45
N GLN A 178 -12.11 11.31 -2.96
CA GLN A 178 -11.35 11.51 -1.73
C GLN A 178 -10.38 12.69 -1.81
N LEU A 179 -9.72 12.90 -2.95
CA LEU A 179 -8.83 14.05 -3.14
C LEU A 179 -9.60 15.38 -3.15
N GLN A 180 -10.80 15.40 -3.74
CA GLN A 180 -11.66 16.59 -3.74
C GLN A 180 -12.19 16.95 -2.35
N THR A 181 -12.43 15.95 -1.49
CA THR A 181 -12.92 16.16 -0.12
C THR A 181 -11.81 16.19 0.92
N ALA A 182 -10.54 16.20 0.50
CA ALA A 182 -9.41 16.14 1.43
C ALA A 182 -9.31 17.43 2.25
N SER A 183 -9.27 17.31 3.58
CA SER A 183 -9.01 18.42 4.48
C SER A 183 -7.52 18.42 4.89
N PRO A 184 -6.85 19.58 4.84
CA PRO A 184 -5.45 19.68 5.23
C PRO A 184 -5.25 19.59 6.76
N PRO A 185 -4.16 18.97 7.24
CA PRO A 185 -3.84 18.97 8.66
C PRO A 185 -3.43 20.36 9.14
N GLU A 186 -3.96 20.76 10.28
CA GLU A 186 -3.33 21.77 11.12
C GLU A 186 -2.24 21.12 11.96
N VAL A 187 -1.03 21.69 11.89
CA VAL A 187 0.17 21.12 12.53
C VAL A 187 0.69 22.03 13.64
N PHE A 188 0.69 21.51 14.86
CA PHE A 188 1.15 22.17 16.06
C PHE A 188 2.37 21.45 16.64
N VAL A 189 3.38 22.22 17.03
CA VAL A 189 4.51 21.73 17.82
C VAL A 189 4.55 22.50 19.14
N PHE A 190 4.66 21.79 20.24
CA PHE A 190 4.76 22.38 21.58
C PHE A 190 5.60 21.50 22.49
N ALA A 191 6.01 22.03 23.63
CA ALA A 191 6.72 21.29 24.65
C ALA A 191 6.11 21.51 26.02
N ARG A 192 6.19 20.49 26.87
CA ARG A 192 5.69 20.51 28.25
C ARG A 192 6.74 19.95 29.18
N ASP A 193 6.81 20.51 30.38
CA ASP A 193 7.60 19.92 31.46
C ASP A 193 7.09 18.52 31.79
N THR A 194 8.02 17.69 32.27
CA THR A 194 7.72 16.34 32.74
C THR A 194 7.82 16.29 34.26
N ASN A 195 7.53 15.12 34.84
CA ASN A 195 7.74 14.89 36.27
C ASN A 195 9.23 14.92 36.67
N VAL A 196 10.14 14.88 35.70
CA VAL A 196 11.59 14.98 35.89
C VAL A 196 12.05 16.37 35.47
N GLU A 197 12.57 17.17 36.41
CA GLU A 197 12.93 18.58 36.18
C GLU A 197 13.93 18.80 35.03
N SER A 198 14.86 17.86 34.84
CA SER A 198 15.88 17.90 33.79
C SER A 198 15.33 17.58 32.40
N ASN A 199 14.08 17.14 32.29
CA ASN A 199 13.49 16.62 31.07
C ASN A 199 12.33 17.49 30.58
N ILE A 200 12.15 17.51 29.27
CA ILE A 200 11.02 18.17 28.62
C ILE A 200 10.46 17.24 27.55
N ARG A 201 9.13 17.21 27.41
CA ARG A 201 8.44 16.42 26.41
C ARG A 201 8.10 17.28 25.21
N LEU A 202 8.69 16.98 24.06
CA LEU A 202 8.31 17.58 22.78
C LEU A 202 7.12 16.83 22.21
N THR A 203 6.11 17.54 21.72
CA THR A 203 4.90 16.98 21.14
C THR A 203 4.60 17.63 19.79
N CYS A 204 4.36 16.79 18.78
CA CYS A 204 3.82 17.20 17.49
C CYS A 204 2.41 16.66 17.33
N LEU A 205 1.47 17.54 17.00
CA LEU A 205 0.06 17.23 16.78
C LEU A 205 -0.31 17.65 15.36
N ALA A 206 -0.80 16.72 14.57
CA ALA A 206 -1.57 16.99 13.36
C ALA A 206 -3.05 16.71 13.66
N THR A 207 -3.96 17.61 13.28
CA THR A 207 -5.41 17.44 13.48
C THR A 207 -6.21 18.06 12.34
N GLY A 208 -7.48 17.70 12.20
CA GLY A 208 -8.38 18.27 11.20
C GLY A 208 -8.17 17.71 9.78
N PHE A 209 -7.39 16.64 9.63
CA PHE A 209 -7.07 16.08 8.31
C PHE A 209 -7.98 14.92 7.92
N TYR A 210 -8.27 14.83 6.63
CA TYR A 210 -8.98 13.73 6.00
C TYR A 210 -8.43 13.54 4.59
N PRO A 211 -8.20 12.31 4.11
CA PRO A 211 -8.35 11.01 4.77
C PRO A 211 -7.31 10.74 5.88
N GLN A 212 -7.42 9.59 6.56
CA GLN A 212 -6.56 9.22 7.69
C GLN A 212 -5.06 9.02 7.34
N ASP A 213 -4.73 8.85 6.06
CA ASP A 213 -3.39 8.46 5.60
C ASP A 213 -2.44 9.66 5.68
N ILE A 214 -1.67 9.72 6.78
CA ILE A 214 -0.72 10.79 7.08
C ILE A 214 0.65 10.22 7.47
N ILE A 215 1.71 10.85 6.97
CA ILE A 215 3.08 10.56 7.39
C ILE A 215 3.53 11.67 8.34
N MET A 216 4.01 11.28 9.52
CA MET A 216 4.51 12.22 10.52
C MET A 216 5.80 11.68 11.15
N TRP A 217 6.84 12.52 11.21
CA TRP A 217 8.15 12.19 11.77
C TRP A 217 8.63 13.29 12.71
N ILE A 218 9.10 12.90 13.89
CA ILE A 218 10.00 13.75 14.68
C ILE A 218 11.43 13.43 14.28
N LYS A 219 12.20 14.45 13.92
CA LYS A 219 13.62 14.33 13.55
C LYS A 219 14.49 15.09 14.55
N ARG A 220 15.65 14.53 14.87
CA ARG A 220 16.73 15.14 15.64
C ARG A 220 17.93 15.34 14.73
N ASP A 221 18.33 16.59 14.48
CA ASP A 221 19.39 16.97 13.55
C ASP A 221 19.23 16.29 12.16
N GLY A 222 17.98 16.16 11.71
CA GLY A 222 17.62 15.50 10.45
C GLY A 222 17.44 13.98 10.52
N ARG A 223 17.89 13.30 11.59
CA ARG A 223 17.67 11.85 11.80
C ARG A 223 16.26 11.59 12.31
N LYS A 224 15.51 10.70 11.66
CA LYS A 224 14.19 10.23 12.13
C LYS A 224 14.32 9.49 13.46
N LEU A 225 13.43 9.81 14.40
CA LEU A 225 13.31 9.11 15.67
C LEU A 225 12.36 7.92 15.55
N TYR A 226 12.63 6.87 16.31
CA TYR A 226 11.83 5.65 16.39
C TYR A 226 11.49 5.32 17.85
N ARG A 227 10.75 4.24 18.09
CA ARG A 227 10.39 3.81 19.46
C ARG A 227 11.61 3.60 20.37
N GLU A 228 12.72 3.12 19.79
CA GLU A 228 14.01 2.92 20.47
C GLU A 228 14.60 4.24 20.99
N ASP A 229 14.27 5.37 20.36
CA ASP A 229 14.67 6.71 20.78
C ASP A 229 13.71 7.31 21.83
N GLY A 230 12.73 6.54 22.32
CA GLY A 230 11.69 7.02 23.23
C GLY A 230 10.51 7.73 22.54
N LEU A 231 10.33 7.55 21.23
CA LEU A 231 9.19 8.10 20.50
C LEU A 231 7.89 7.36 20.88
N GLU A 232 6.94 8.11 21.43
CA GLU A 232 5.57 7.69 21.69
C GLU A 232 4.64 8.23 20.58
N SER A 233 3.78 7.39 20.02
CA SER A 233 2.77 7.81 19.03
C SER A 233 1.38 7.35 19.45
N SER A 234 0.39 8.23 19.32
CA SER A 234 -1.02 7.91 19.58
C SER A 234 -1.64 7.00 18.52
N GLY A 235 -0.97 6.82 17.38
CA GLY A 235 -1.61 6.40 16.13
C GLY A 235 -2.58 7.46 15.61
N VAL A 236 -3.16 7.23 14.43
CA VAL A 236 -4.24 8.07 13.90
C VAL A 236 -5.54 7.75 14.64
N ARG A 237 -6.27 8.77 15.06
CA ARG A 237 -7.53 8.68 15.81
C ARG A 237 -8.60 9.57 15.17
N PRO A 238 -9.88 9.17 15.21
CA PRO A 238 -10.97 10.00 14.69
C PRO A 238 -11.26 11.20 15.61
N ASN A 239 -11.76 12.27 15.02
CA ASN A 239 -12.41 13.41 15.67
C ASN A 239 -13.94 13.28 15.57
N GLU A 240 -14.69 14.17 16.22
CA GLU A 240 -16.16 14.21 16.15
C GLU A 240 -16.70 14.83 14.86
N ASP A 241 -15.83 15.47 14.07
CA ASP A 241 -16.16 16.19 12.82
C ASP A 241 -15.76 15.41 11.56
N ASP A 242 -15.71 14.08 11.64
CA ASP A 242 -15.28 13.17 10.57
C ASP A 242 -13.83 13.36 10.06
N THR A 243 -13.03 14.19 10.75
CA THR A 243 -11.60 14.31 10.49
C THR A 243 -10.78 13.42 11.41
N PHE A 244 -9.45 13.43 11.23
CA PHE A 244 -8.52 12.66 12.02
C PHE A 244 -7.49 13.54 12.72
N GLN A 245 -6.91 12.97 13.77
CA GLN A 245 -5.77 13.54 14.49
C GLN A 245 -4.70 12.48 14.78
N ARG A 246 -3.45 12.92 14.90
CA ARG A 246 -2.33 12.09 15.34
C ARG A 246 -1.38 12.93 16.18
N ARG A 247 -0.92 12.36 17.30
CA ARG A 247 0.06 12.96 18.20
C ARG A 247 1.26 12.06 18.36
N ASP A 248 2.45 12.58 18.08
CA ASP A 248 3.71 11.92 18.38
C ASP A 248 4.51 12.77 19.38
N SER A 249 5.27 12.13 20.26
CA SER A 249 5.97 12.80 21.36
C SER A 249 7.27 12.09 21.71
N VAL A 250 8.26 12.86 22.15
CA VAL A 250 9.54 12.34 22.66
C VAL A 250 9.98 13.14 23.86
N GLU A 251 10.50 12.46 24.88
CA GLU A 251 11.09 13.08 26.05
C GLU A 251 12.59 13.25 25.85
N ILE A 252 13.09 14.47 26.09
CA ILE A 252 14.50 14.83 25.91
C ILE A 252 15.02 15.56 27.14
N LEU A 253 16.34 15.61 27.29
CA LEU A 253 16.97 16.43 28.31
C LEU A 253 16.87 17.90 27.92
N LYS A 254 16.53 18.78 28.86
CA LYS A 254 16.50 20.25 28.63
C LYS A 254 17.84 20.82 28.18
N LYS A 255 18.94 20.15 28.54
CA LYS A 255 20.31 20.50 28.12
C LYS A 255 20.66 20.06 26.70
N ASP A 256 19.78 19.31 26.03
CA ASP A 256 19.98 18.88 24.65
C ASP A 256 19.94 20.09 23.72
N LYS A 257 20.98 20.26 22.90
CA LYS A 257 21.13 21.37 21.96
C LYS A 257 20.82 20.97 20.51
N SER A 258 20.46 19.71 20.28
CA SER A 258 20.05 19.22 18.96
C SER A 258 18.84 19.99 18.44
N LYS A 259 18.77 20.13 17.12
CA LYS A 259 17.62 20.68 16.42
C LYS A 259 16.54 19.61 16.28
N TYR A 260 15.36 19.86 16.84
CA TYR A 260 14.20 18.99 16.68
C TYR A 260 13.19 19.58 15.70
N THR A 261 12.71 18.76 14.77
CA THR A 261 11.69 19.17 13.78
C THR A 261 10.60 18.11 13.62
N CYS A 262 9.36 18.53 13.48
CA CYS A 262 8.25 17.67 13.07
C CYS A 262 7.99 17.85 11.57
N GLU A 263 8.12 16.78 10.81
CA GLU A 263 7.78 16.71 9.39
C GLU A 263 6.42 16.02 9.25
N VAL A 264 5.48 16.67 8.56
CA VAL A 264 4.13 16.17 8.28
C VAL A 264 3.90 16.18 6.78
N ILE A 265 3.50 15.03 6.23
CA ILE A 265 3.15 14.86 4.83
C ILE A 265 1.75 14.28 4.77
N HIS A 266 0.82 15.02 4.19
CA HIS A 266 -0.53 14.59 3.91
C HIS A 266 -0.79 14.80 2.41
N GLU A 267 -0.54 13.73 1.64
CA GLU A 267 -0.54 13.79 0.17
C GLU A 267 -1.92 14.13 -0.39
N ALA A 268 -2.98 13.64 0.24
CA ALA A 268 -4.34 13.83 -0.25
C ALA A 268 -4.75 15.31 -0.31
N SER A 269 -4.31 16.11 0.65
CA SER A 269 -4.50 17.58 0.66
C SER A 269 -3.29 18.35 0.13
N SER A 270 -2.30 17.67 -0.46
CA SER A 270 -1.03 18.26 -0.93
C SER A 270 -0.27 19.09 0.11
N VAL A 271 -0.34 18.70 1.39
CA VAL A 271 0.37 19.41 2.49
C VAL A 271 1.69 18.72 2.82
N TYR A 272 2.76 19.51 2.76
CA TYR A 272 4.13 19.12 3.11
C TYR A 272 4.70 20.19 4.04
N VAL A 273 4.72 19.93 5.35
CA VAL A 273 5.07 20.93 6.36
C VAL A 273 6.18 20.39 7.25
N THR A 274 7.15 21.25 7.56
CA THR A 274 8.13 21.00 8.62
C THR A 274 8.05 22.13 9.65
N LYS A 275 7.85 21.77 10.92
CA LYS A 275 7.83 22.70 12.05
C LYS A 275 9.02 22.42 12.96
N GLU A 276 9.70 23.45 13.43
CA GLU A 276 10.82 23.35 14.37
C GLU A 276 10.34 23.75 15.77
N TRP A 277 10.77 23.02 16.81
CA TRP A 277 10.57 23.47 18.17
C TRP A 277 11.52 24.64 18.44
N GLY A 278 10.98 25.82 18.73
CA GLY A 278 11.77 27.02 18.97
C GLY A 278 12.69 26.87 20.19
N LYS A 279 13.84 27.56 20.15
CA LYS A 279 14.81 27.61 21.27
C LYS A 279 14.29 28.33 22.51
N ASN A 280 13.19 29.07 22.38
CA ASN A 280 12.50 29.75 23.46
C ASN A 280 11.18 29.03 23.75
N LEU A 281 11.27 27.94 24.50
CA LEU A 281 10.14 27.15 25.01
C LEU A 281 9.44 27.94 26.13
N PHE A 282 8.88 29.11 25.81
CA PHE A 282 8.00 29.82 26.74
C PHE A 282 6.59 29.26 26.63
N LEU A 283 6.06 28.90 27.78
CA LEU A 283 4.72 28.39 28.02
C LEU A 283 3.67 29.33 27.41
N VAL A 284 2.86 28.83 26.47
CA VAL A 284 1.57 29.45 26.18
C VAL A 284 0.56 28.84 27.14
N PHE A 285 0.36 29.48 28.29
CA PHE A 285 -0.85 29.29 29.10
C PHE A 285 -1.96 30.15 28.51
N THR A 286 -2.73 29.63 27.56
CA THR A 286 -4.09 30.15 27.33
C THR A 286 -5.01 29.44 28.30
N CYS A 287 -5.17 30.02 29.49
CA CYS A 287 -6.24 29.66 30.41
C CYS A 287 -7.53 30.25 29.83
N PHE A 288 -8.37 29.43 29.20
CA PHE A 288 -9.77 29.81 28.98
C PHE A 288 -10.49 29.63 30.31
N SER A 289 -10.61 30.73 31.07
CA SER A 289 -11.63 30.83 32.11
C SER A 289 -12.99 30.78 31.43
N PHE A 290 -13.64 29.62 31.48
CA PHE A 290 -15.09 29.56 31.34
C PHE A 290 -15.69 30.07 32.66
N CYS A 291 -16.22 31.29 32.62
CA CYS A 291 -17.25 31.69 33.57
C CYS A 291 -18.56 30.99 33.19
N PHE A 292 -19.10 30.19 34.10
CA PHE A 292 -20.52 30.05 34.37
C PHE A 292 -20.70 29.81 35.87
#